data_AF-K2B2D0-F1
#
_entry.id   AF-K2B2D0-F1
#
_cell.length_a   1.000
_cell.length_b   1.000
_cell.length_c   1.000
_cell.angle_alpha   90.00
_cell.angle_beta   90.00
_cell.angle_gamma   90.00
#
_symmetry.space_group_name_H-M   'P 1'
#
loop_
_entity.id
_entity.type
_entity.pdbx_description
1 polymer ?
#
loop_
_entity_poly.entity_id
_entity_poly.type
_entity_poly.pdbx_seq_one_letter_code
_entity_poly.pdbx_strand_id
1 'polypeptide(L)'
;AESTNSISGGSSRKVTIISQDDINNAKTELNNQAASKNLEDLKSNAEDQLINENSVTKEVLSFSTNKNTGDEVNSFEATLKLKSHTLSFLDKDYRQMITDVLNKQISADKELLLSANDELTTSASNPDFSTGTMNLSSKVKTQVTSRINESDLKLQVKGLNQSSAQSKLSGVSGVSSVEIKFKPLWLKSIPRNIKNIVINKEVK
;
A
#
# COMPACT_ATOMS: atom_id res chain seq x y z
N ALA A 1 31.14 44.44 71.33
CA ALA A 1 31.79 44.41 70.00
C ALA A 1 30.74 43.92 69.01
N GLU A 2 30.23 44.82 68.17
CA GLU A 2 29.30 44.46 67.10
C GLU A 2 30.11 44.10 65.85
N SER A 3 29.75 42.99 65.21
CA SER A 3 30.37 42.54 63.97
C SER A 3 29.71 43.25 62.78
N THR A 4 30.45 44.10 62.07
CA THR A 4 29.98 44.90 60.91
C THR A 4 30.41 44.31 59.57
N ASN A 5 30.69 43.01 59.49
CA ASN A 5 31.00 42.37 58.22
C ASN A 5 29.74 41.76 57.60
N SER A 6 29.13 42.49 56.67
CA SER A 6 28.13 41.95 55.76
C SER A 6 28.74 40.81 54.94
N ILE A 7 28.19 39.60 55.11
CA ILE A 7 28.54 38.43 54.31
C ILE A 7 28.06 38.68 52.87
N SER A 8 28.94 39.15 51.98
CA SER A 8 28.64 39.41 50.57
C SER A 8 29.10 38.27 49.63
N GLY A 9 29.16 37.04 50.14
CA GLY A 9 29.79 35.89 49.45
C GLY A 9 28.85 34.96 48.68
N GLY A 10 27.59 35.33 48.44
CA GLY A 10 26.63 34.47 47.75
C GLY A 10 26.60 34.68 46.24
N SER A 11 27.47 34.00 45.48
CA SER A 11 27.32 33.88 44.03
C SER A 11 26.26 32.83 43.72
N SER A 12 25.05 33.25 43.35
CA SER A 12 24.03 32.34 42.79
C SER A 12 24.29 32.18 41.30
N ARG A 13 24.96 31.10 40.91
CA ARG A 13 25.15 30.73 39.50
C ARG A 13 24.10 29.71 39.11
N LYS A 14 23.22 30.07 38.16
CA LYS A 14 22.30 29.11 37.53
C LYS A 14 23.05 28.42 36.39
N VAL A 15 23.13 27.08 36.46
CA VAL A 15 23.82 26.25 35.47
C VAL A 15 22.81 25.33 34.79
N THR A 16 22.97 25.13 33.48
CA THR A 16 22.17 24.19 32.68
C THR A 16 23.03 22.97 32.42
N ILE A 17 22.53 21.78 32.72
CA ILE A 17 23.26 20.53 32.52
C ILE A 17 22.46 19.61 31.60
N ILE A 18 23.15 18.82 30.79
CA ILE A 18 22.52 17.76 30.01
C ILE A 18 22.14 16.62 30.94
N SER A 19 20.86 16.26 30.99
CA SER A 19 20.39 15.07 31.69
C SER A 19 20.40 13.84 30.78
N GLN A 20 20.35 12.65 31.38
CA GLN A 20 20.18 11.42 30.62
C GLN A 20 18.83 11.38 29.88
N ASP A 21 17.82 12.02 30.46
CA ASP A 21 16.49 12.12 29.85
C ASP A 21 16.53 12.98 28.58
N ASP A 22 17.32 14.06 28.56
CA ASP A 22 17.51 14.87 27.35
C ASP A 22 18.10 14.03 26.20
N ILE A 23 19.09 13.19 26.50
CA ILE A 23 19.71 12.29 25.50
C ILE A 23 18.70 11.23 25.03
N ASN A 24 17.92 10.63 25.95
CA ASN A 24 16.92 9.63 25.62
C ASN A 24 15.78 10.21 24.78
N ASN A 25 15.35 11.42 25.10
CA ASN A 25 14.34 12.17 24.35
C ASN A 25 14.86 12.51 22.96
N ALA A 26 16.09 13.00 22.84
CA ALA A 26 16.74 13.27 21.54
C ALA A 26 16.83 12.00 20.68
N LYS A 27 17.18 10.85 21.28
CA LYS A 27 17.22 9.57 20.57
C LYS A 27 15.84 9.15 20.06
N THR A 28 14.82 9.25 20.91
CA THR A 28 13.44 8.88 20.56
C THR A 28 12.90 9.76 19.44
N GLU A 29 13.13 11.08 19.56
CA GLU A 29 12.72 12.07 18.57
C GLU A 29 13.40 11.82 17.21
N LEU A 30 14.74 11.68 17.20
CA LEU A 30 15.48 11.38 15.98
C LEU A 30 15.08 10.05 15.36
N ASN A 31 14.78 9.03 16.17
CA ASN A 31 14.31 7.75 15.66
C ASN A 31 12.95 7.88 14.96
N ASN A 32 12.02 8.65 15.53
CA ASN A 32 10.71 8.90 14.93
C ASN A 32 10.84 9.72 13.63
N GLN A 33 11.63 10.78 13.65
CA GLN A 33 11.89 11.61 12.46
C GLN A 33 12.55 10.80 11.34
N ALA A 34 13.60 10.04 11.64
CA ALA A 34 14.28 9.20 10.67
C ALA A 34 13.36 8.09 10.14
N ALA A 35 12.51 7.50 10.99
CA ALA A 35 11.56 6.49 10.56
C ALA A 35 10.50 7.05 9.59
N SER A 36 9.95 8.23 9.87
CA SER A 36 9.00 8.90 8.98
C SER A 36 9.64 9.27 7.65
N LYS A 37 10.84 9.86 7.69
CA LYS A 37 11.59 10.23 6.48
C LYS A 37 11.93 9.01 5.63
N ASN A 38 12.44 7.94 6.23
CA ASN A 38 12.73 6.70 5.51
C ASN A 38 11.47 6.09 4.90
N LEU A 39 10.31 6.17 5.57
CA LEU A 39 9.04 5.68 5.01
C LEU A 39 8.59 6.49 3.79
N GLU A 40 8.70 7.81 3.85
CA GLU A 40 8.43 8.70 2.72
C GLU A 40 9.35 8.40 1.54
N ASP A 41 10.66 8.27 1.80
CA ASP A 41 11.65 7.95 0.78
C ASP A 41 11.37 6.57 0.16
N LEU A 42 11.03 5.56 0.97
CA LEU A 42 10.64 4.23 0.48
C LEU A 42 9.40 4.30 -0.43
N LYS A 43 8.34 5.02 -0.02
CA LYS A 43 7.13 5.19 -0.82
C LYS A 43 7.40 5.97 -2.11
N SER A 44 8.24 7.00 -2.07
CA SER A 44 8.60 7.78 -3.26
C SER A 44 9.37 6.98 -4.30
N ASN A 45 10.14 5.96 -3.87
CA ASN A 45 10.89 5.09 -4.77
C ASN A 45 10.10 3.85 -5.22
N ALA A 46 8.87 3.65 -4.72
CA ALA A 46 8.09 2.45 -4.95
C ALA A 46 7.41 2.40 -6.34
N GLU A 47 7.42 3.48 -7.12
CA GLU A 47 6.70 3.59 -8.41
C GLU A 47 5.25 3.06 -8.29
N ASP A 48 4.90 2.01 -9.06
CA ASP A 48 3.59 1.36 -9.08
C ASP A 48 3.43 0.26 -8.00
N GLN A 49 4.44 0.07 -7.14
CA GLN A 49 4.44 -0.94 -6.10
C GLN A 49 3.88 -0.38 -4.80
N LEU A 50 3.12 -1.21 -4.10
CA LEU A 50 2.61 -0.92 -2.77
C LEU A 50 3.60 -1.36 -1.70
N ILE A 51 3.78 -0.48 -0.71
CA ILE A 51 4.52 -0.76 0.51
C ILE A 51 3.51 -0.78 1.66
N ASN A 52 3.43 -1.90 2.34
CA ASN A 52 2.67 -2.00 3.58
C ASN A 52 3.55 -1.50 4.74
N GLU A 53 3.07 -0.54 5.53
CA GLU A 53 3.87 0.02 6.62
C GLU A 53 4.27 -1.02 7.67
N ASN A 54 3.48 -2.09 7.83
CA ASN A 54 3.80 -3.19 8.74
C ASN A 54 4.94 -4.09 8.24
N SER A 55 5.32 -4.03 6.95
CA SER A 55 6.48 -4.77 6.43
C SER A 55 7.80 -3.99 6.56
N VAL A 56 7.75 -2.74 7.02
CA VAL A 56 8.95 -1.90 7.19
C VAL A 56 9.67 -2.28 8.49
N THR A 57 10.87 -2.84 8.34
CA THR A 57 11.79 -3.09 9.46
C THR A 57 12.75 -1.92 9.62
N LYS A 58 13.15 -1.65 10.87
CA LYS A 58 13.98 -0.50 11.26
C LYS A 58 15.15 -1.00 12.10
N GLU A 59 16.35 -0.58 11.77
CA GLU A 59 17.58 -0.94 12.46
C GLU A 59 18.38 0.34 12.77
N VAL A 60 18.58 0.62 14.06
CA VAL A 60 19.44 1.73 14.48
C VAL A 60 20.90 1.29 14.33
N LEU A 61 21.59 1.84 13.34
CA LEU A 61 23.00 1.53 13.08
C LEU A 61 23.93 2.25 14.05
N SER A 62 23.60 3.48 14.42
CA SER A 62 24.39 4.25 15.39
C SER A 62 23.58 5.39 15.99
N PHE A 63 23.91 5.75 17.22
CA PHE A 63 23.47 6.98 17.87
C PHE A 63 24.66 7.59 18.61
N SER A 64 24.89 8.89 18.44
CA SER A 64 26.00 9.61 19.08
C SER A 64 25.60 11.04 19.40
N THR A 65 26.18 11.57 20.48
CA THR A 65 26.05 12.98 20.88
C THR A 65 27.43 13.64 20.87
N ASN A 66 27.49 14.96 20.62
CA ASN A 66 28.74 15.72 20.71
C ASN A 66 29.08 16.17 22.16
N LYS A 67 28.18 15.88 23.10
CA LYS A 67 28.26 16.17 24.54
C LYS A 67 27.80 14.98 25.36
N ASN A 68 28.21 14.94 26.63
CA ASN A 68 27.88 13.87 27.56
C ASN A 68 26.86 14.33 28.61
N THR A 69 26.20 13.36 29.23
CA THR A 69 25.39 13.59 30.44
C THR A 69 26.25 14.27 31.51
N GLY A 70 25.73 15.35 32.09
CA GLY A 70 26.42 16.14 33.12
C GLY A 70 27.24 17.33 32.58
N ASP A 71 27.41 17.46 31.26
CA ASP A 71 28.08 18.63 30.69
C ASP A 71 27.25 19.91 30.95
N GLU A 72 27.91 20.97 31.45
CA GLU A 72 27.30 22.30 31.66
C GLU A 72 27.27 23.09 30.34
N VAL A 73 26.26 22.83 29.51
CA VAL A 73 26.04 23.49 28.23
C VAL A 73 24.55 23.79 28.02
N ASN A 74 24.25 24.79 27.17
CA ASN A 74 22.87 25.16 26.87
C ASN A 74 22.23 24.33 25.74
N SER A 75 23.04 23.63 24.94
CA SER A 75 22.59 22.80 23.83
C SER A 75 23.64 21.75 23.48
N PHE A 76 23.20 20.69 22.80
CA PHE A 76 24.04 19.65 22.22
C PHE A 76 23.49 19.18 20.88
N GLU A 77 24.31 18.47 20.13
CA GLU A 77 23.95 17.84 18.87
C GLU A 77 23.88 16.34 19.07
N ALA A 78 22.86 15.73 18.47
CA ALA A 78 22.68 14.29 18.42
C ALA A 78 22.58 13.84 16.97
N THR A 79 23.23 12.72 16.64
CA THR A 79 23.20 12.11 15.31
C THR A 79 22.73 10.67 15.43
N LEU A 80 21.74 10.30 14.60
CA LEU A 80 21.21 8.95 14.52
C LEU A 80 21.28 8.45 13.08
N LYS A 81 21.77 7.22 12.89
CA LYS A 81 21.71 6.53 11.60
C LYS A 81 20.71 5.39 11.70
N LEU A 82 19.63 5.49 10.93
CA LEU A 82 18.57 4.49 10.85
C LEU A 82 18.57 3.84 9.48
N LYS A 83 18.64 2.51 9.43
CA LYS A 83 18.44 1.72 8.22
C LYS A 83 17.01 1.18 8.22
N SER A 84 16.30 1.35 7.11
CA SER A 84 14.96 0.76 6.92
C SER A 84 14.97 -0.19 5.72
N HIS A 85 14.27 -1.31 5.84
CA HIS A 85 14.01 -2.22 4.72
C HIS A 85 12.55 -2.61 4.67
N THR A 86 12.04 -2.85 3.48
CA THR A 86 10.68 -3.31 3.26
C THR A 86 10.64 -4.21 2.03
N LEU A 87 9.56 -4.96 1.91
CA LEU A 87 9.19 -5.65 0.69
C LEU A 87 7.95 -4.96 0.13
N SER A 88 7.94 -4.79 -1.18
CA SER A 88 6.89 -4.16 -1.95
C SER A 88 6.32 -5.15 -2.97
N PHE A 89 5.12 -4.88 -3.46
CA PHE A 89 4.45 -5.72 -4.46
C PHE A 89 3.57 -4.87 -5.39
N LEU A 90 3.35 -5.34 -6.62
CA LEU A 90 2.46 -4.66 -7.56
C LEU A 90 1.00 -4.86 -7.12
N ASP A 91 0.24 -3.77 -6.98
CA ASP A 91 -1.18 -3.83 -6.59
C ASP A 91 -1.99 -4.70 -7.55
N LYS A 92 -1.71 -4.57 -8.86
CA LYS A 92 -2.38 -5.34 -9.91
C LYS A 92 -2.20 -6.84 -9.73
N ASP A 93 -0.96 -7.28 -9.52
CA ASP A 93 -0.65 -8.71 -9.37
C ASP A 93 -1.23 -9.25 -8.06
N TYR A 94 -1.18 -8.44 -7.01
CA TYR A 94 -1.77 -8.78 -5.72
C TYR A 94 -3.29 -8.96 -5.80
N ARG A 95 -4.00 -8.02 -6.44
CA ARG A 95 -5.44 -8.13 -6.68
C ARG A 95 -5.79 -9.34 -7.51
N GLN A 96 -5.03 -9.62 -8.57
CA GLN A 96 -5.23 -10.82 -9.38
C GLN A 96 -5.06 -12.10 -8.56
N MET A 97 -4.02 -12.17 -7.72
CA MET A 97 -3.79 -13.31 -6.83
C MET A 97 -4.97 -13.51 -5.85
N ILE A 98 -5.48 -12.43 -5.25
CA ILE A 98 -6.66 -12.49 -4.39
C ILE A 98 -7.87 -13.04 -5.15
N THR A 99 -8.13 -12.50 -6.35
CA THR A 99 -9.24 -12.96 -7.21
C THR A 99 -9.12 -14.46 -7.52
N ASP A 100 -7.93 -14.94 -7.86
CA ASP A 100 -7.69 -16.35 -8.20
C ASP A 100 -7.87 -17.28 -7.00
N VAL A 101 -7.48 -16.84 -5.79
CA VAL A 101 -7.68 -17.61 -4.55
C VAL A 101 -9.16 -17.67 -4.18
N LEU A 102 -9.87 -16.54 -4.20
CA LEU A 102 -11.29 -16.48 -3.84
C LEU A 102 -12.19 -17.18 -4.86
N ASN A 103 -11.85 -17.13 -6.16
CA ASN A 103 -12.59 -17.84 -7.20
C ASN A 103 -12.60 -19.37 -7.00
N LYS A 104 -11.61 -19.94 -6.29
CA LYS A 104 -11.58 -21.37 -5.95
C LYS A 104 -12.54 -21.73 -4.80
N GLN A 105 -13.04 -20.74 -4.06
CA GLN A 105 -13.90 -20.94 -2.89
C GLN A 105 -15.38 -20.71 -3.18
N ILE A 106 -15.73 -20.18 -4.35
CA ILE A 106 -17.11 -19.96 -4.77
C ILE A 106 -17.59 -21.06 -5.72
N SER A 107 -18.90 -21.19 -5.89
CA SER A 107 -19.51 -22.16 -6.81
C SER A 107 -19.04 -21.93 -8.25
N ALA A 108 -18.92 -23.01 -9.03
CA ALA A 108 -18.36 -22.97 -10.39
C ALA A 108 -19.15 -22.12 -11.39
N ASP A 109 -20.44 -21.88 -11.12
CA ASP A 109 -21.35 -21.01 -11.88
C ASP A 109 -21.19 -19.53 -11.55
N LYS A 110 -20.29 -19.18 -10.63
CA LYS A 110 -20.03 -17.82 -10.17
C LYS A 110 -18.59 -17.40 -10.43
N GLU A 111 -18.38 -16.09 -10.53
CA GLU A 111 -17.06 -15.48 -10.58
C GLU A 111 -17.02 -14.20 -9.75
N LEU A 112 -15.84 -13.91 -9.22
CA LEU A 112 -15.54 -12.69 -8.49
C LEU A 112 -14.77 -11.75 -9.43
N LEU A 113 -15.28 -10.53 -9.58
CA LEU A 113 -14.66 -9.45 -10.35
C LEU A 113 -14.31 -8.35 -9.36
N LEU A 114 -13.01 -8.23 -9.03
CA LEU A 114 -12.56 -7.13 -8.20
C LEU A 114 -12.58 -5.84 -9.00
N SER A 115 -13.32 -4.85 -8.49
CA SER A 115 -13.25 -3.48 -8.99
C SER A 115 -12.18 -2.69 -8.23
N ALA A 116 -11.71 -1.58 -8.81
CA ALA A 116 -10.84 -0.64 -8.11
C ALA A 116 -11.53 0.00 -6.89
N ASN A 117 -12.87 0.00 -6.85
CA ASN A 117 -13.68 0.58 -5.78
C ASN A 117 -13.97 -0.41 -4.64
N ASP A 118 -13.57 -1.68 -4.78
CA ASP A 118 -13.84 -2.69 -3.75
C ASP A 118 -13.01 -2.42 -2.49
N GLU A 119 -13.64 -2.56 -1.33
CA GLU A 119 -12.97 -2.43 -0.04
C GLU A 119 -11.98 -3.60 0.14
N LEU A 120 -10.69 -3.33 -0.08
CA LEU A 120 -9.57 -4.25 0.14
C LEU A 120 -8.70 -3.71 1.27
N THR A 121 -8.72 -4.40 2.42
CA THR A 121 -7.83 -4.10 3.55
C THR A 121 -6.76 -5.17 3.64
N THR A 122 -5.48 -4.76 3.58
CA THR A 122 -4.33 -5.66 3.60
C THR A 122 -3.42 -5.34 4.78
N SER A 123 -3.03 -6.35 5.54
CA SER A 123 -1.94 -6.28 6.51
C SER A 123 -0.78 -7.16 6.06
N ALA A 124 0.45 -6.74 6.36
CA ALA A 124 1.66 -7.51 6.12
C ALA A 124 2.30 -7.96 7.44
N SER A 125 2.87 -9.15 7.47
CA SER A 125 3.64 -9.66 8.60
C SER A 125 4.79 -10.56 8.15
N ASN A 126 5.73 -10.81 9.05
CA ASN A 126 6.84 -11.74 8.86
C ASN A 126 7.63 -11.51 7.54
N PRO A 127 8.14 -10.29 7.27
CA PRO A 127 9.00 -10.09 6.12
C PRO A 127 10.32 -10.85 6.29
N ASP A 128 10.67 -11.64 5.28
CA ASP A 128 11.96 -12.31 5.14
C ASP A 128 12.68 -11.74 3.92
N PHE A 129 13.64 -10.87 4.18
CA PHE A 129 14.45 -10.22 3.15
C PHE A 129 15.45 -11.15 2.47
N SER A 130 15.75 -12.31 3.07
CA SER A 130 16.66 -13.29 2.46
C SER A 130 15.98 -14.08 1.35
N THR A 131 14.69 -14.37 1.52
CA THR A 131 13.87 -15.08 0.52
C THR A 131 13.01 -14.13 -0.33
N GLY A 132 12.87 -12.86 0.07
CA GLY A 132 12.00 -11.89 -0.59
C GLY A 132 10.52 -12.17 -0.37
N THR A 133 10.16 -12.81 0.76
CA THR A 133 8.79 -13.23 1.05
C THR A 133 8.21 -12.51 2.26
N MET A 134 6.88 -12.36 2.29
CA MET A 134 6.16 -11.90 3.48
C MET A 134 4.76 -12.50 3.48
N ASN A 135 4.13 -12.54 4.65
CA ASN A 135 2.73 -12.93 4.77
C ASN A 135 1.83 -11.73 4.56
N LEU A 136 0.82 -11.88 3.70
CA LEU A 136 -0.21 -10.88 3.47
C LEU A 136 -1.57 -11.44 3.91
N SER A 137 -2.23 -10.73 4.80
CA SER A 137 -3.59 -11.05 5.23
C SER A 137 -4.53 -9.99 4.68
N SER A 138 -5.50 -10.43 3.87
CA SER A 138 -6.43 -9.54 3.20
C SER A 138 -7.88 -9.83 3.56
N LYS A 139 -8.64 -8.75 3.76
CA LYS A 139 -10.09 -8.76 3.87
C LYS A 139 -10.67 -8.01 2.69
N VAL A 140 -11.54 -8.67 1.95
CA VAL A 140 -12.19 -8.17 0.75
C VAL A 140 -13.68 -8.15 0.95
N LYS A 141 -14.31 -7.04 0.62
CA LYS A 141 -15.77 -6.94 0.47
C LYS A 141 -16.08 -6.59 -0.98
N THR A 142 -16.63 -7.56 -1.69
CA THR A 142 -16.91 -7.46 -3.13
C THR A 142 -18.17 -8.23 -3.48
N GLN A 143 -18.66 -8.03 -4.70
CA GLN A 143 -19.82 -8.72 -5.25
C GLN A 143 -19.40 -9.96 -6.04
N VAL A 144 -20.21 -11.01 -5.94
CA VAL A 144 -20.05 -12.22 -6.74
C VAL A 144 -21.11 -12.20 -7.84
N THR A 145 -20.66 -12.38 -9.09
CA THR A 145 -21.55 -12.41 -10.26
C THR A 145 -21.66 -13.82 -10.85
N SER A 146 -22.60 -13.99 -11.78
CA SER A 146 -22.67 -15.22 -12.60
C SER A 146 -21.42 -15.32 -13.46
N ARG A 147 -20.85 -16.51 -13.55
CA ARG A 147 -19.68 -16.76 -14.40
C ARG A 147 -20.06 -16.66 -15.86
N ILE A 148 -19.40 -15.75 -16.57
CA ILE A 148 -19.60 -15.57 -18.01
C ILE A 148 -18.40 -16.12 -18.77
N ASN A 149 -18.62 -17.17 -19.55
CA ASN A 149 -17.60 -17.69 -20.48
C ASN A 149 -17.53 -16.82 -21.74
N GLU A 150 -16.53 -15.95 -21.79
CA GLU A 150 -16.31 -15.06 -22.93
C GLU A 150 -16.10 -15.80 -24.24
N SER A 151 -15.46 -16.97 -24.23
CA SER A 151 -15.20 -17.75 -25.45
C SER A 151 -16.51 -18.24 -26.06
N ASP A 152 -17.43 -18.72 -25.21
CA ASP A 152 -18.76 -19.15 -25.65
C ASP A 152 -19.59 -17.97 -26.15
N LEU A 153 -19.54 -16.82 -25.47
CA LEU A 153 -20.21 -15.61 -25.93
C LEU A 153 -19.71 -15.17 -27.30
N LYS A 154 -18.38 -15.11 -27.51
CA LYS A 154 -17.81 -14.77 -28.82
C LYS A 154 -18.30 -15.70 -29.92
N LEU A 155 -18.42 -17.00 -29.63
CA LEU A 155 -18.97 -17.98 -30.58
C LEU A 155 -20.45 -17.74 -30.89
N GLN A 156 -21.24 -17.35 -29.89
CA GLN A 156 -22.66 -17.08 -30.05
C GLN A 156 -22.97 -15.78 -30.81
N VAL A 157 -22.08 -14.78 -30.75
CA VAL A 157 -22.33 -13.46 -31.34
C VAL A 157 -21.60 -13.20 -32.66
N LYS A 158 -20.60 -14.02 -33.03
CA LYS A 158 -19.83 -13.83 -34.27
C LYS A 158 -20.75 -13.78 -35.50
N GLY A 159 -20.54 -12.81 -36.38
CA GLY A 159 -21.35 -12.63 -37.60
C GLY A 159 -22.75 -12.07 -37.39
N LEU A 160 -23.21 -11.88 -36.15
CA LEU A 160 -24.48 -11.21 -35.88
C LEU A 160 -24.37 -9.71 -36.14
N ASN A 161 -25.50 -9.10 -36.55
CA ASN A 161 -25.62 -7.64 -36.54
C ASN A 161 -25.71 -7.12 -35.08
N GLN A 162 -25.53 -5.82 -34.90
CA GLN A 162 -25.51 -5.19 -33.57
C GLN A 162 -26.76 -5.49 -32.74
N SER A 163 -27.95 -5.37 -33.32
CA SER A 163 -29.21 -5.56 -32.61
C SER A 163 -29.39 -7.02 -32.14
N SER A 164 -29.11 -7.99 -33.04
CA SER A 164 -29.19 -9.41 -32.71
C SER A 164 -28.15 -9.81 -31.65
N ALA A 165 -26.93 -9.28 -31.74
CA ALA A 165 -25.90 -9.51 -30.73
C ALA A 165 -26.27 -8.92 -29.37
N GLN A 166 -26.81 -7.69 -29.35
CA GLN A 166 -27.25 -7.04 -28.13
C GLN A 166 -28.37 -7.84 -27.45
N SER A 167 -29.40 -8.24 -28.21
CA SER A 167 -30.48 -9.07 -27.68
C SER A 167 -29.96 -10.41 -27.13
N LYS A 168 -29.01 -11.05 -27.83
CA LYS A 168 -28.40 -12.31 -27.39
C LYS A 168 -27.64 -12.16 -26.07
N LEU A 169 -26.86 -11.09 -25.93
CA LEU A 169 -26.05 -10.83 -24.74
C LEU A 169 -26.89 -10.36 -23.55
N SER A 170 -27.93 -9.55 -23.77
CA SER A 170 -28.85 -9.12 -22.70
C SER A 170 -29.66 -10.26 -22.10
N GLY A 171 -29.81 -11.39 -22.80
CA GLY A 171 -30.47 -12.58 -22.28
C GLY A 171 -29.56 -13.48 -21.42
N VAL A 172 -28.28 -13.14 -21.28
CA VAL A 172 -27.33 -13.93 -20.47
C VAL A 172 -27.53 -13.59 -18.99
N SER A 173 -27.66 -14.61 -18.15
CA SER A 173 -27.79 -14.43 -16.70
C SER A 173 -26.61 -13.65 -16.14
N GLY A 174 -26.90 -12.64 -15.30
CA GLY A 174 -25.90 -11.75 -14.72
C GLY A 174 -25.52 -10.54 -15.59
N VAL A 175 -26.07 -10.41 -16.81
CA VAL A 175 -25.86 -9.22 -17.65
C VAL A 175 -26.94 -8.18 -17.39
N SER A 176 -26.55 -7.01 -16.88
CA SER A 176 -27.44 -5.88 -16.65
C SER A 176 -27.47 -4.88 -17.82
N SER A 177 -26.37 -4.77 -18.56
CA SER A 177 -26.22 -3.86 -19.69
C SER A 177 -25.21 -4.40 -20.69
N VAL A 178 -25.38 -4.05 -21.96
CA VAL A 178 -24.51 -4.45 -23.07
C VAL A 178 -24.19 -3.23 -23.92
N GLU A 179 -22.90 -2.94 -24.07
CA GLU A 179 -22.41 -1.91 -24.98
C GLU A 179 -21.55 -2.56 -26.07
N ILE A 180 -21.88 -2.31 -27.34
CA ILE A 180 -21.13 -2.84 -28.49
C ILE A 180 -20.47 -1.68 -29.22
N LYS A 181 -19.13 -1.68 -29.26
CA LYS A 181 -18.33 -0.68 -29.99
C LYS A 181 -17.65 -1.33 -31.20
N PHE A 182 -17.91 -0.79 -32.38
CA PHE A 182 -17.24 -1.23 -33.61
C PHE A 182 -15.98 -0.42 -33.88
N LYS A 183 -14.90 -1.12 -34.23
CA LYS A 183 -13.67 -0.54 -34.75
C LYS A 183 -13.22 -1.37 -35.96
N PRO A 184 -13.22 -0.80 -37.19
CA PRO A 184 -13.62 0.56 -37.56
C PRO A 184 -15.13 0.83 -37.46
N LEU A 185 -15.53 2.10 -37.41
CA LEU A 185 -16.92 2.54 -37.22
C LEU A 185 -17.89 2.16 -38.36
N TRP A 186 -17.38 1.80 -39.54
CA TRP A 186 -18.21 1.41 -40.69
C TRP A 186 -18.71 -0.04 -40.65
N LEU A 187 -18.23 -0.85 -39.70
CA LEU A 187 -18.69 -2.23 -39.52
C LEU A 187 -20.15 -2.26 -39.07
N LYS A 188 -20.97 -3.05 -39.75
CA LYS A 188 -22.41 -3.24 -39.43
C LYS A 188 -22.69 -4.55 -38.68
N SER A 189 -21.68 -5.40 -38.50
CA SER A 189 -21.83 -6.72 -37.91
C SER A 189 -20.54 -7.16 -37.21
N ILE A 190 -20.69 -8.04 -36.23
CA ILE A 190 -19.57 -8.59 -35.48
C ILE A 190 -18.69 -9.44 -36.41
N PRO A 191 -17.36 -9.25 -36.41
CA PRO A 191 -16.45 -10.06 -37.22
C PRO A 191 -16.65 -11.56 -36.99
N ARG A 192 -16.54 -12.38 -38.06
CA ARG A 192 -16.60 -13.85 -37.94
C ARG A 192 -15.37 -14.45 -37.26
N ASN A 193 -14.22 -13.78 -37.37
CA ASN A 193 -13.01 -14.17 -36.69
C ASN A 193 -13.07 -13.76 -35.22
N ILE A 194 -13.11 -14.76 -34.33
CA ILE A 194 -13.22 -14.57 -32.87
C ILE A 194 -12.05 -13.75 -32.30
N LYS A 195 -10.87 -13.81 -32.93
CA LYS A 195 -9.70 -13.01 -32.53
C LYS A 195 -9.93 -11.51 -32.64
N ASN A 196 -10.89 -11.09 -33.47
CA ASN A 196 -11.25 -9.69 -33.66
C ASN A 196 -12.42 -9.25 -32.74
N ILE A 197 -12.77 -10.08 -31.75
CA ILE A 197 -13.82 -9.80 -30.77
C ILE A 197 -13.19 -9.73 -29.38
N VAL A 198 -13.36 -8.60 -28.71
CA VAL A 198 -12.92 -8.37 -27.32
C VAL A 198 -14.18 -8.18 -26.48
N ILE A 199 -14.25 -8.88 -25.36
CA ILE A 199 -15.32 -8.75 -24.36
C ILE A 199 -14.64 -8.25 -23.10
N ASN A 200 -15.15 -7.15 -22.53
CA ASN A 200 -14.73 -6.65 -21.23
C ASN A 200 -15.92 -6.75 -20.29
N LYS A 201 -15.69 -7.28 -19.09
CA LYS A 201 -16.71 -7.42 -18.03
C LYS A 201 -16.46 -6.34 -16.99
N GLU A 202 -17.52 -5.65 -16.59
CA GLU A 202 -17.47 -4.62 -15.55
C GLU A 202 -18.62 -4.85 -14.56
N VAL A 203 -18.34 -4.64 -13.28
CA VAL A 203 -19.34 -4.65 -12.21
C VAL A 203 -19.63 -3.19 -11.83
N LYS A 204 -20.91 -2.86 -11.68
CA LYS A 204 -21.36 -1.54 -11.21
C LYS A 204 -21.55 -1.52 -9.70
#